data_AF-A0A1F3ZYR0-F1
#
_entry.id   AF-A0A1F3ZYR0-F1
#
_cell.length_a   1.000
_cell.length_b   1.000
_cell.length_c   1.000
_cell.angle_alpha   90.00
_cell.angle_beta   90.00
_cell.angle_gamma   90.00
#
_symmetry.space_group_name_H-M   'P 1'
#
loop_
_entity.id
_entity.type
_entity.pdbx_description
1 polymer ?
#
loop_
_entity_poly.entity_id
_entity_poly.type
_entity_poly.pdbx_seq_one_letter_code
_entity_poly.pdbx_strand_id
1 'polypeptide(L)'
;MRADTLVRDRIASLAAEIEAARLLAVQTARLIDEGAVPVHEAAMSKVYSGELMERLGEAAFDLLGSGASLRSGARSTLIDGAFEFCIRDSLHYVIGGGTNEIQRTIIALRGLGLPR
;
A
#
# COMPACT_ATOMS: atom_id res chain seq x y z
N MET A 1 23.32 -0.56 8.54
CA MET A 1 22.09 -0.68 7.74
C MET A 1 22.30 -1.45 6.43
N ARG A 2 23.07 -0.96 5.44
CA ARG A 2 23.20 -1.64 4.13
C ARG A 2 23.76 -3.08 4.16
N ALA A 3 24.66 -3.41 5.09
CA ALA A 3 25.26 -4.73 5.22
C ALA A 3 24.45 -5.69 6.12
N ASP A 4 23.40 -5.19 6.78
CA ASP A 4 22.56 -6.00 7.67
C ASP A 4 21.61 -6.85 6.83
N THR A 5 21.70 -8.17 6.98
CA THR A 5 20.91 -9.13 6.20
C THR A 5 19.42 -9.03 6.47
N LEU A 6 19.01 -8.74 7.71
CA LEU A 6 17.60 -8.62 8.07
C LEU A 6 17.00 -7.35 7.46
N VAL A 7 17.75 -6.24 7.49
CA VAL A 7 17.31 -5.00 6.84
C VAL A 7 17.20 -5.18 5.32
N ARG A 8 18.18 -5.86 4.70
CA ARG A 8 18.13 -6.15 3.26
C ARG A 8 16.92 -7.01 2.88
N ASP A 9 16.63 -8.04 3.68
CA ASP A 9 15.49 -8.92 3.45
C ASP A 9 14.15 -8.18 3.58
N ARG A 10 14.01 -7.32 4.59
CA ARG A 10 12.82 -6.48 4.78
C ARG A 10 12.62 -5.51 3.62
N ILE A 11 13.68 -4.85 3.15
CA ILE A 11 13.63 -3.94 1.99
C ILE A 11 13.29 -4.71 0.72
N ALA A 12 13.89 -5.90 0.51
CA ALA A 12 13.61 -6.73 -0.65
C ALA A 12 12.15 -7.20 -0.69
N SER A 13 11.60 -7.59 0.46
CA SER A 13 10.20 -7.98 0.61
C SER A 13 9.26 -6.81 0.26
N LEU A 14 9.49 -5.62 0.83
CA LEU A 14 8.70 -4.42 0.50
C LEU A 14 8.80 -4.04 -0.97
N ALA A 15 9.99 -4.17 -1.58
CA ALA A 15 10.16 -3.92 -3.01
C ALA A 15 9.35 -4.90 -3.88
N ALA A 16 9.31 -6.18 -3.51
CA ALA A 16 8.48 -7.18 -4.19
C ALA A 16 6.99 -6.89 -4.01
N GLU A 17 6.55 -6.48 -2.82
CA GLU A 17 5.17 -6.08 -2.57
C GLU A 17 4.77 -4.84 -3.38
N ILE A 18 5.64 -3.82 -3.46
CA ILE A 18 5.40 -2.63 -4.29
C ILE A 18 5.24 -3.01 -5.77
N GLU A 19 6.06 -3.92 -6.26
CA GLU A 19 5.95 -4.39 -7.64
C GLU A 19 4.65 -5.17 -7.87
N ALA A 20 4.22 -6.00 -6.92
CA ALA A 20 2.93 -6.68 -6.99
C ALA A 20 1.75 -5.68 -7.00
N ALA A 21 1.79 -4.64 -6.17
CA ALA A 21 0.79 -3.57 -6.17
C ALA A 21 0.74 -2.85 -7.53
N ARG A 22 1.91 -2.53 -8.09
CA ARG A 22 2.03 -1.90 -9.41
C ARG A 22 1.42 -2.79 -10.51
N LEU A 23 1.69 -4.08 -10.48
CA LEU A 23 1.15 -5.03 -11.47
C LEU A 23 -0.37 -5.16 -11.37
N LEU A 24 -0.95 -5.19 -10.16
CA LEU A 24 -2.40 -5.17 -9.96
C LEU A 24 -3.05 -3.91 -10.54
N ALA A 25 -2.43 -2.75 -10.31
CA ALA A 25 -2.91 -1.47 -10.83
C ALA A 25 -2.82 -1.42 -12.37
N VAL A 26 -1.69 -1.84 -12.95
CA VAL A 26 -1.49 -1.89 -14.41
C VAL A 26 -2.47 -2.86 -15.07
N GLN A 27 -2.70 -4.03 -14.47
CA GLN A 27 -3.67 -5.00 -14.99
C GLN A 27 -5.09 -4.44 -14.94
N THR A 28 -5.46 -3.73 -13.87
CA THR A 28 -6.76 -3.07 -13.75
C THR A 28 -6.93 -1.99 -14.83
N ALA A 29 -5.91 -1.16 -15.04
CA ALA A 29 -5.91 -0.14 -16.09
C ALA A 29 -6.03 -0.75 -17.50
N ARG A 30 -5.29 -1.83 -17.77
CA ARG A 30 -5.38 -2.55 -19.05
C ARG A 30 -6.80 -3.06 -19.33
N LEU A 31 -7.49 -3.61 -18.33
CA LEU A 31 -8.87 -4.07 -18.49
C LEU A 31 -9.83 -2.91 -18.81
N ILE A 32 -9.62 -1.74 -18.19
CA ILE A 32 -10.39 -0.53 -18.50
C ILE A 32 -10.14 -0.09 -19.95
N ASP A 33 -8.88 -0.08 -20.39
CA ASP A 33 -8.52 0.28 -21.77
C ASP A 33 -9.12 -0.69 -22.81
N GLU A 34 -9.32 -1.96 -22.43
CA GLU A 34 -10.00 -2.99 -23.23
C GLU A 34 -11.53 -2.87 -23.20
N GLY A 35 -12.08 -1.86 -22.51
CA GLY A 35 -13.51 -1.58 -22.41
C GLY A 35 -14.24 -2.42 -21.35
N ALA A 36 -13.52 -3.15 -20.50
CA ALA A 36 -14.10 -3.86 -19.37
C ALA A 36 -14.37 -2.92 -18.19
N VAL A 37 -15.21 -3.37 -17.25
CA VAL A 37 -15.44 -2.71 -15.95
C VAL A 37 -14.91 -3.64 -14.86
N PRO A 38 -13.61 -3.57 -14.52
CA PRO A 38 -12.95 -4.54 -13.64
C PRO A 38 -13.21 -4.28 -12.15
N VAL A 39 -14.43 -4.60 -11.72
CA VAL A 39 -14.93 -4.25 -10.37
C VAL A 39 -14.12 -4.92 -9.26
N HIS A 40 -13.80 -6.21 -9.38
CA HIS A 40 -13.13 -6.95 -8.31
C HIS A 40 -11.61 -6.82 -8.38
N GLU A 41 -11.03 -6.62 -9.57
CA GLU A 41 -9.62 -6.33 -9.75
C GLU A 41 -9.26 -4.95 -9.19
N ALA A 42 -10.11 -3.94 -9.42
CA ALA A 42 -9.97 -2.63 -8.79
C ALA A 42 -10.05 -2.72 -7.25
N ALA A 43 -10.98 -3.53 -6.73
CA ALA A 43 -11.09 -3.78 -5.29
C ALA A 43 -9.84 -4.47 -4.72
N MET A 44 -9.30 -5.48 -5.42
CA MET A 44 -8.06 -6.17 -5.05
C MET A 44 -6.88 -5.21 -5.03
N SER A 45 -6.71 -4.42 -6.09
CA SER A 45 -5.65 -3.41 -6.20
C SER A 45 -5.71 -2.40 -5.05
N LYS A 46 -6.91 -1.95 -4.69
CA LYS A 46 -7.12 -0.98 -3.60
C LYS A 46 -6.74 -1.58 -2.24
N VAL A 47 -7.31 -2.74 -1.89
CA VAL A 47 -7.04 -3.39 -0.59
C VAL A 47 -5.55 -3.65 -0.42
N TYR A 48 -4.93 -4.25 -1.43
CA TYR A 48 -3.52 -4.60 -1.39
C TYR A 48 -2.62 -3.38 -1.21
N SER A 49 -2.86 -2.32 -2.00
CA SER A 49 -2.04 -1.09 -1.94
C SER A 49 -2.24 -0.33 -0.62
N GLY A 50 -3.46 -0.29 -0.08
CA GLY A 50 -3.74 0.38 1.19
C GLY A 50 -3.02 -0.26 2.37
N GLU A 51 -3.09 -1.59 2.50
CA GLU A 51 -2.39 -2.33 3.55
C GLU A 51 -0.86 -2.28 3.37
N LEU A 52 -0.38 -2.28 2.13
CA LEU A 52 1.05 -2.10 1.85
C LEU A 52 1.55 -0.74 2.32
N MET A 53 0.76 0.32 2.17
CA MET A 53 1.20 1.66 2.57
C MET A 53 1.39 1.77 4.09
N GLU A 54 0.54 1.11 4.87
CA GLU A 54 0.72 0.97 6.32
C GLU A 54 2.00 0.21 6.65
N ARG A 55 2.20 -1.00 6.10
CA ARG A 55 3.42 -1.79 6.33
C ARG A 55 4.71 -1.07 5.92
N LEU A 56 4.65 -0.28 4.84
CA LEU A 56 5.78 0.52 4.37
C LEU A 56 6.10 1.66 5.35
N GLY A 57 5.07 2.35 5.86
CA GLY A 57 5.23 3.41 6.86
C GLY A 57 5.81 2.88 8.18
N GLU A 58 5.29 1.75 8.67
CA GLU A 58 5.82 1.08 9.88
C GLU A 58 7.28 0.68 9.70
N ALA A 59 7.60 0.02 8.57
CA ALA A 59 8.98 -0.37 8.27
C ALA A 59 9.92 0.83 8.15
N ALA A 60 9.44 1.97 7.65
CA ALA A 60 10.24 3.19 7.61
C ALA A 60 10.59 3.69 9.02
N PHE A 61 9.65 3.61 9.97
CA PHE A 61 9.89 4.01 11.36
C PHE A 61 10.89 3.07 12.04
N ASP A 62 10.74 1.76 11.84
CA ASP A 62 11.65 0.75 12.40
C ASP A 62 13.07 0.89 11.86
N LEU A 63 13.23 1.15 10.55
CA LEU A 63 14.53 1.17 9.88
C LEU A 63 15.26 2.50 10.02
N LEU A 64 14.53 3.62 10.06
CA LEU A 64 15.11 4.97 10.01
C LEU A 64 15.07 5.69 11.37
N GLY A 65 14.41 5.08 12.37
CA GLY A 65 14.33 5.60 13.73
C GLY A 65 13.56 6.92 13.81
N SER A 66 13.87 7.72 14.84
CA SER A 66 13.13 8.95 15.17
C SER A 66 13.13 10.03 14.07
N GLY A 67 14.05 9.97 13.11
CA GLY A 67 14.05 10.86 11.95
C GLY A 67 12.85 10.66 11.03
N ALA A 68 12.32 9.44 10.94
CA ALA A 68 11.16 9.13 10.09
C ALA A 68 9.82 9.61 10.69
N SER A 69 9.77 9.89 12.00
CA SER A 69 8.59 10.46 12.66
C SER A 69 8.55 11.99 12.63
N LEU A 70 9.47 12.64 11.92
CA LEU A 70 9.55 14.10 11.83
C LEU A 70 8.73 14.61 10.64
N ARG A 71 7.74 15.46 10.94
CA ARG A 71 6.93 16.14 9.93
C ARG A 71 7.75 17.07 9.02
N SER A 72 7.19 17.44 7.87
CA SER A 72 7.75 18.45 6.97
C SER A 72 8.10 19.76 7.71
N GLY A 73 9.23 20.35 7.33
CA GLY A 73 9.77 21.57 7.94
C GLY A 73 10.40 21.41 9.33
N ALA A 74 10.40 20.21 9.93
CA ALA A 74 11.15 19.95 11.16
C ALA A 74 12.67 19.88 10.88
N ARG A 75 13.49 20.30 11.85
CA ARG A 75 14.94 20.13 11.78
C ARG A 75 15.29 18.64 11.68
N SER A 76 16.16 18.27 10.75
CA SER A 76 16.60 16.89 10.52
C SER A 76 15.52 15.94 9.99
N THR A 77 14.44 16.47 9.42
CA THR A 77 13.42 15.65 8.74
C THR A 77 14.03 14.83 7.60
N LEU A 78 13.57 13.60 7.42
CA LEU A 78 13.96 12.73 6.32
C LEU A 78 12.98 12.91 5.17
N ILE A 79 13.50 13.18 3.96
CA ILE A 79 12.71 13.35 2.73
C ILE A 79 11.51 14.30 2.97
N ASP A 80 11.76 15.42 3.65
CA ASP A 80 10.75 16.41 4.03
C ASP A 80 9.48 15.84 4.68
N GLY A 81 9.64 14.82 5.52
CA GLY A 81 8.56 14.22 6.30
C GLY A 81 7.70 13.21 5.53
N ALA A 82 8.18 12.73 4.38
CA ALA A 82 7.44 11.77 3.56
C ALA A 82 7.03 10.50 4.33
N PHE A 83 7.90 9.96 5.19
CA PHE A 83 7.61 8.74 5.96
C PHE A 83 6.55 8.97 7.04
N GLU A 84 6.64 10.09 7.76
CA GLU A 84 5.65 10.50 8.75
C GLU A 84 4.29 10.77 8.10
N PHE A 85 4.28 11.40 6.92
CA PHE A 85 3.06 11.60 6.15
C PHE A 85 2.46 10.28 5.66
N CYS A 86 3.29 9.36 5.16
CA CYS A 86 2.87 8.06 4.65
C CYS A 86 2.03 7.28 5.68
N ILE A 87 2.50 7.19 6.93
CA ILE A 87 1.77 6.44 7.98
C ILE A 87 0.48 7.15 8.41
N ARG A 88 0.42 8.48 8.38
CA ARG A 88 -0.83 9.21 8.67
C ARG A 88 -1.85 9.05 7.55
N ASP A 89 -1.39 9.00 6.30
CA ASP A 89 -2.23 8.90 5.12
C ASP A 89 -2.67 7.45 4.85
N SER A 90 -1.96 6.43 5.36
CA SER A 90 -2.33 5.01 5.19
C SER A 90 -3.74 4.70 5.67
N LEU A 91 -4.18 5.32 6.78
CA LEU A 91 -5.53 5.16 7.31
C LEU A 91 -6.60 5.60 6.30
N HIS A 92 -6.34 6.69 5.58
CA HIS A 92 -7.24 7.16 4.53
C HIS A 92 -7.36 6.13 3.40
N TYR A 93 -6.29 5.42 3.06
CA TYR A 93 -6.37 4.35 2.05
C TYR A 93 -7.14 3.13 2.54
N VAL A 94 -7.17 2.83 3.83
CA VAL A 94 -7.94 1.71 4.38
C VAL A 94 -9.45 2.01 4.35
N ILE A 95 -9.87 3.23 4.67
CA ILE A 95 -11.30 3.60 4.80
C ILE A 95 -11.90 4.32 3.59
N GLY A 96 -11.08 5.11 2.88
CA GLY A 96 -11.47 5.94 1.75
C GLY A 96 -11.79 5.11 0.51
N GLY A 97 -12.72 5.62 -0.32
CA GLY A 97 -13.14 4.90 -1.54
C GLY A 97 -13.85 3.57 -1.26
N GLY A 98 -14.37 3.37 -0.05
CA GLY A 98 -14.93 2.12 0.46
C GLY A 98 -13.91 1.36 1.31
N THR A 99 -14.30 1.02 2.54
CA THR A 99 -13.39 0.37 3.49
C THR A 99 -12.86 -0.96 2.97
N ASN A 100 -11.70 -1.41 3.44
CA ASN A 100 -11.14 -2.69 3.01
C ASN A 100 -12.10 -3.87 3.24
N GLU A 101 -12.98 -3.82 4.24
CA GLU A 101 -14.02 -4.83 4.50
C GLU A 101 -15.07 -4.85 3.39
N ILE A 102 -15.52 -3.67 2.95
CA ILE A 102 -16.44 -3.54 1.83
C ILE A 102 -15.77 -4.01 0.54
N GLN A 103 -14.51 -3.67 0.32
CA GLN A 103 -13.77 -4.11 -0.87
C GLN A 103 -13.54 -5.62 -0.87
N ARG A 104 -13.22 -6.24 0.27
CA ARG A 104 -13.16 -7.72 0.42
C ARG A 104 -14.51 -8.37 0.17
N THR A 105 -15.61 -7.72 0.54
CA THR A 105 -16.97 -8.17 0.20
C THR A 105 -17.20 -8.14 -1.31
N ILE A 106 -16.75 -7.08 -2.00
CA ILE A 106 -16.81 -7.00 -3.47
C ILE A 106 -16.01 -8.13 -4.10
N ILE A 107 -14.80 -8.40 -3.61
CA ILE A 107 -13.94 -9.51 -4.09
C ILE A 107 -14.65 -10.85 -3.91
N ALA A 108 -15.21 -11.11 -2.72
CA ALA A 108 -15.95 -12.33 -2.41
C ALA A 108 -17.15 -12.54 -3.35
N LEU A 109 -18.00 -11.53 -3.51
CA LEU A 109 -19.25 -11.66 -4.27
C LEU A 109 -19.04 -11.58 -5.78
N ARG A 110 -18.14 -10.71 -6.25
CA ARG A 110 -17.96 -10.40 -7.69
C ARG A 110 -16.77 -11.11 -8.32
N GLY A 111 -15.73 -11.42 -7.55
CA GLY A 111 -14.57 -12.17 -8.01
C GLY A 111 -14.72 -13.67 -7.80
N LEU A 112 -15.17 -14.08 -6.61
CA LEU A 112 -15.25 -15.50 -6.23
C LEU A 112 -16.66 -16.10 -6.35
N GLY A 113 -17.69 -15.29 -6.61
CA GLY A 113 -19.08 -15.76 -6.74
C GLY A 113 -19.67 -16.33 -5.46
N LEU A 114 -19.17 -15.92 -4.29
CA LEU A 114 -19.68 -16.37 -3.00
C LEU A 114 -21.10 -15.83 -2.75
N PRO A 115 -21.95 -16.57 -2.01
CA PRO A 115 -23.27 -16.08 -1.62
C PRO A 115 -23.15 -14.93 -0.61
N ARG A 116 -24.23 -14.13 -0.50
CA ARG A 116 -24.38 -13.11 0.53
C ARG A 116 -24.85 -13.68 1.86
#